data_AF-B8D5S5-F1
#
_entry.id   AF-B8D5S5-F1
#
_cell.length_a   1.000
_cell.length_b   1.000
_cell.length_c   1.000
_cell.angle_alpha   90.00
_cell.angle_beta   90.00
_cell.angle_gamma   90.00
#
_symmetry.space_group_name_H-M   'P 1'
#
loop_
_entity.id
_entity.type
_entity.pdbx_description
1 polymer ?
#
loop_
_entity_poly.entity_id
_entity_poly.type
_entity_poly.pdbx_seq_one_letter_code
_entity_poly.pdbx_strand_id
1 'polypeptide(L)'
;MEGCELLSEFNSQPGVSAPWFTRVSVKGLSDDSRRVILHRVKDKLGFNKAVEVLGVSKGALHNYLHGLRRIPDEVVSKALQHLTEAEFKEIVQGVDRLRALGIVRSDGSVDYSLILQAIALAHRDEYLKHALLKFVVENFREDLKKMLGVSYAHVKFTWEKGFEEFLSERKKRRKVRDPETISYYRNLFKKYLEGRELSEELVDYVINHENKWLRNVFRHYVQYLYYKRAVSPEVYGWLMEVVPSRSYKIDVRPYPINAEDLAKTMGFLRTNHEKYYLVYKLMLEGGLRLSHALTLIETFNPGEVIEVPGVGLETKRLVCLHDKGFCRYYLGVKDIAKPCEWVYFSLNTLRLLEKYRGSRISRRVVEKFVRGHGLLAPKYMRKASWRLMIQVMPREVARFIQSRFGELKVSEARYEDLLGEADKYYPAYLGLLSKAFTTLKQLNQLER
;
A
#
# COMPACT_ATOMS: atom_id res chain seq x y z
N MET A 1 18.86 -33.11 -21.57
CA MET A 1 19.47 -33.89 -22.66
C MET A 1 19.64 -32.96 -23.83
N GLU A 2 20.84 -32.42 -23.96
CA GLU A 2 21.55 -32.06 -25.20
C GLU A 2 22.92 -31.58 -24.72
N GLY A 3 23.90 -32.48 -24.83
CA GLY A 3 25.30 -32.30 -24.42
C GLY A 3 25.95 -31.22 -25.26
N CYS A 4 26.81 -30.37 -24.72
CA CYS A 4 28.09 -30.72 -24.08
C CYS A 4 29.06 -31.43 -25.04
N GLU A 5 29.26 -30.85 -26.21
CA GLU A 5 30.42 -31.10 -27.07
C GLU A 5 30.89 -29.73 -27.58
N LEU A 6 32.03 -29.25 -27.05
CA LEU A 6 32.96 -28.26 -27.63
C LEU A 6 33.95 -27.76 -26.56
N LEU A 7 34.56 -28.67 -25.79
CA LEU A 7 35.71 -28.34 -24.92
C LEU A 7 36.66 -29.55 -24.80
N SER A 8 37.01 -30.15 -25.93
CA SER A 8 38.03 -31.19 -26.01
C SER A 8 39.11 -30.78 -27.00
N GLU A 9 39.93 -29.80 -26.62
CA GLU A 9 41.25 -29.59 -27.21
C GLU A 9 41.97 -28.53 -26.37
N PHE A 10 42.69 -28.98 -25.33
CA PHE A 10 43.97 -28.43 -24.85
C PHE A 10 44.45 -29.33 -23.69
N ASN A 11 44.74 -30.58 -24.04
CA ASN A 11 45.64 -31.41 -23.25
C ASN A 11 47.06 -30.95 -23.58
N SER A 12 47.60 -30.03 -22.79
CA SER A 12 49.04 -29.74 -22.75
C SER A 12 49.65 -30.39 -21.50
N GLN A 13 50.72 -31.13 -21.76
CA GLN A 13 51.55 -31.92 -20.85
C GLN A 13 51.92 -31.21 -19.53
N PRO A 14 52.24 -31.95 -18.45
CA PRO A 14 52.79 -31.38 -17.22
C PRO A 14 54.26 -30.98 -17.45
N GLY A 15 54.44 -29.82 -18.10
CA GLY A 15 55.74 -29.22 -18.39
C GLY A 15 56.00 -28.02 -17.49
N VAL A 16 57.18 -28.01 -16.86
CA VAL A 16 57.85 -26.90 -16.16
C VAL A 16 57.12 -25.55 -16.26
N SER A 17 56.52 -25.10 -15.16
CA SER A 17 55.88 -23.79 -15.06
C SER A 17 56.84 -22.71 -15.57
N ALA A 18 56.50 -22.07 -16.69
CA ALA A 18 57.27 -20.94 -17.22
C ALA A 18 57.51 -19.91 -16.10
N PRO A 19 58.73 -19.34 -15.98
CA PRO A 19 59.04 -18.37 -14.93
C PRO A 19 58.05 -17.21 -14.92
N TRP A 20 57.61 -16.75 -13.74
CA TRP A 20 56.51 -15.76 -13.60
C TRP A 20 56.71 -14.50 -14.46
N PHE A 21 57.96 -14.06 -14.61
CA PHE A 21 58.31 -12.86 -15.37
C PHE A 21 58.07 -12.99 -16.87
N THR A 22 57.96 -14.20 -17.43
CA THR A 22 57.62 -14.40 -18.86
C THR A 22 56.15 -14.11 -19.15
N ARG A 23 55.30 -14.05 -18.13
CA ARG A 23 53.87 -13.69 -18.24
C ARG A 23 53.63 -12.19 -18.12
N VAL A 24 54.68 -11.40 -17.86
CA VAL A 24 54.58 -9.95 -17.68
C VAL A 24 54.83 -9.24 -19.01
N SER A 25 53.81 -8.54 -19.50
CA SER A 25 53.97 -7.62 -20.63
C SER A 25 54.68 -6.35 -20.17
N VAL A 26 55.99 -6.29 -20.40
CA VAL A 26 56.82 -5.12 -20.06
C VAL A 26 56.33 -3.85 -20.77
N LYS A 27 55.78 -3.98 -21.98
CA LYS A 27 55.15 -2.87 -22.72
C LYS A 27 54.01 -2.19 -21.96
N GLY A 28 53.33 -2.94 -21.08
CA GLY A 28 52.24 -2.43 -20.26
C GLY A 28 52.67 -1.61 -19.05
N LEU A 29 53.97 -1.60 -18.71
CA LEU A 29 54.49 -0.89 -17.54
C LEU A 29 54.75 0.59 -17.85
N SER A 30 54.24 1.48 -16.99
CA SER A 30 54.56 2.92 -17.01
C SER A 30 56.03 3.18 -16.74
N ASP A 31 56.52 4.34 -17.16
CA ASP A 31 57.92 4.74 -16.93
C ASP A 31 58.25 4.84 -15.42
N ASP A 32 57.28 5.20 -14.59
CA ASP A 32 57.39 5.15 -13.12
C ASP A 32 57.59 3.73 -12.61
N SER A 33 56.71 2.80 -13.00
CA SER A 33 56.82 1.39 -12.61
C SER A 33 58.16 0.79 -13.05
N ARG A 34 58.60 1.10 -14.27
CA ARG A 34 59.91 0.68 -14.78
C ARG A 34 61.06 1.20 -13.93
N ARG A 35 61.01 2.48 -13.50
CA ARG A 35 62.03 3.07 -12.63
C ARG A 35 62.08 2.42 -11.26
N VAL A 36 60.92 2.18 -10.64
CA VAL A 36 60.86 1.54 -9.32
C VAL A 36 61.38 0.11 -9.37
N ILE A 37 61.08 -0.64 -10.45
CA ILE A 37 61.65 -1.97 -10.71
C ILE A 37 63.18 -1.90 -10.76
N LEU A 38 63.74 -0.96 -11.52
CA LEU A 38 65.20 -0.79 -11.63
C LEU A 38 65.84 -0.34 -10.30
N HIS A 39 65.19 0.55 -9.54
CA HIS A 39 65.66 0.93 -8.21
C HIS A 39 65.70 -0.28 -7.27
N ARG A 40 64.64 -1.12 -7.24
CA ARG A 40 64.62 -2.34 -6.41
C ARG A 40 65.76 -3.30 -6.76
N VAL A 41 66.04 -3.51 -8.05
CA VAL A 41 67.15 -4.36 -8.49
C VAL A 41 68.51 -3.77 -8.10
N LYS A 42 68.67 -2.45 -8.27
CA LYS A 42 69.88 -1.72 -7.86
C LYS A 42 70.11 -1.79 -6.35
N ASP A 43 69.07 -1.62 -5.55
CA ASP A 43 69.16 -1.68 -4.09
C ASP A 43 69.46 -3.10 -3.60
N LYS A 44 68.95 -4.12 -4.28
CA LYS A 44 69.17 -5.54 -3.96
C LYS A 44 70.56 -6.06 -4.31
N LEU A 45 71.08 -5.68 -5.49
CA LEU A 45 72.34 -6.21 -6.01
C LEU A 45 73.53 -5.25 -5.83
N GLY A 46 73.26 -3.98 -5.50
CA GLY A 46 74.25 -2.90 -5.54
C GLY A 46 74.49 -2.36 -6.95
N PHE A 47 74.95 -1.11 -7.04
CA PHE A 47 75.04 -0.37 -8.31
C PHE A 47 75.91 -1.08 -9.36
N ASN A 48 77.11 -1.51 -9.01
CA ASN A 48 78.04 -2.13 -9.97
C ASN A 48 77.51 -3.49 -10.48
N LYS A 49 76.91 -4.30 -9.61
CA LYS A 49 76.34 -5.59 -10.01
C LYS A 49 75.08 -5.42 -10.85
N ALA A 50 74.24 -4.42 -10.54
CA ALA A 50 73.07 -4.07 -11.33
C ALA A 50 73.44 -3.66 -12.77
N VAL A 51 74.50 -2.86 -12.95
CA VAL A 51 75.04 -2.49 -14.28
C VAL A 51 75.42 -3.73 -15.09
N GLU A 52 76.12 -4.68 -14.46
CA GLU A 52 76.55 -5.93 -15.08
C GLU A 52 75.37 -6.80 -15.53
N VAL A 53 74.43 -7.10 -14.62
CA VAL A 53 73.32 -8.03 -14.92
C VAL A 53 72.27 -7.44 -15.86
N LEU A 54 72.07 -6.12 -15.83
CA LEU A 54 71.16 -5.44 -16.77
C LEU A 54 71.81 -5.24 -18.15
N GLY A 55 73.14 -5.37 -18.26
CA GLY A 55 73.89 -5.21 -19.50
C GLY A 55 73.84 -3.77 -20.03
N VAL A 56 73.97 -2.79 -19.14
CA VAL A 56 73.92 -1.34 -19.47
C VAL A 56 75.20 -0.65 -18.99
N SER A 57 75.50 0.57 -19.47
CA SER A 57 76.62 1.35 -18.94
C SER A 57 76.25 2.03 -17.61
N LYS A 58 77.26 2.39 -16.79
CA LYS A 58 77.04 3.14 -15.53
C LYS A 58 76.25 4.44 -15.75
N GLY A 59 76.58 5.18 -16.82
CA GLY A 59 75.87 6.40 -17.19
C GLY A 59 74.44 6.13 -17.66
N ALA A 60 74.19 5.04 -18.40
CA ALA A 60 72.85 4.65 -18.81
C ALA A 60 71.97 4.30 -17.60
N LEU A 61 72.49 3.49 -16.66
CA LEU A 61 71.77 3.15 -15.43
C LEU A 61 71.45 4.41 -14.60
N HIS A 62 72.40 5.33 -14.46
CA HIS A 62 72.17 6.61 -13.79
C HIS A 62 71.04 7.40 -14.47
N ASN A 63 71.08 7.56 -15.79
CA ASN A 63 70.05 8.29 -16.54
C ASN A 63 68.67 7.64 -16.42
N TYR A 64 68.60 6.31 -16.35
CA TYR A 64 67.35 5.58 -16.12
C TYR A 64 66.78 5.82 -14.73
N LEU A 65 67.60 5.70 -13.69
CA LEU A 65 67.16 5.85 -12.30
C LEU A 65 66.71 7.28 -11.97
N HIS A 66 67.30 8.27 -12.62
CA HIS A 66 66.94 9.70 -12.51
C HIS A 66 65.84 10.13 -13.49
N GLY A 67 65.32 9.23 -14.32
CA GLY A 67 64.22 9.55 -15.25
C GLY A 67 64.60 10.44 -16.43
N LEU A 68 65.90 10.65 -16.67
CA LEU A 68 66.42 11.43 -17.80
C LEU A 68 66.27 10.68 -19.14
N ARG A 69 66.10 9.36 -19.09
CA ARG A 69 65.84 8.51 -20.26
C ARG A 69 64.84 7.41 -19.94
N ARG A 70 63.95 7.10 -20.89
CA ARG A 70 63.03 5.96 -20.80
C ARG A 70 63.82 4.64 -20.77
N ILE A 71 63.39 3.72 -19.92
CA ILE A 71 64.04 2.42 -19.73
C ILE A 71 63.57 1.46 -20.83
N PRO A 72 64.48 0.88 -21.63
CA PRO A 72 64.13 -0.07 -22.68
C PRO A 72 63.45 -1.35 -22.15
N ASP A 73 62.57 -1.95 -22.96
CA ASP A 73 61.83 -3.18 -22.58
C ASP A 73 62.76 -4.34 -22.21
N GLU A 74 63.87 -4.48 -22.92
CA GLU A 74 64.88 -5.53 -22.67
C GLU A 74 65.55 -5.36 -21.31
N VAL A 75 65.82 -4.11 -20.90
CA VAL A 75 66.43 -3.79 -19.61
C VAL A 75 65.46 -4.11 -18.47
N VAL A 76 64.18 -3.78 -18.64
CA VAL A 76 63.15 -4.12 -17.64
C VAL A 76 62.93 -5.63 -17.59
N SER A 77 62.94 -6.33 -18.74
CA SER A 77 62.81 -7.79 -18.80
C SER A 77 63.94 -8.49 -18.03
N LYS A 78 65.19 -8.02 -18.19
CA LYS A 78 66.33 -8.50 -17.40
C LYS A 78 66.18 -8.15 -15.92
N ALA A 79 65.70 -6.96 -15.58
CA ALA A 79 65.47 -6.55 -14.20
C ALA A 79 64.45 -7.47 -13.48
N LEU A 80 63.38 -7.87 -14.16
CA LEU A 80 62.35 -8.77 -13.59
C LEU A 80 62.92 -10.16 -13.22
N GLN A 81 63.96 -10.65 -13.90
CA GLN A 81 64.59 -11.93 -13.58
C GLN A 81 65.28 -11.94 -12.19
N HIS A 82 65.59 -10.76 -11.64
CA HIS A 82 66.21 -10.60 -10.33
C HIS A 82 65.22 -10.26 -9.21
N LEU A 83 63.93 -10.19 -9.53
CA LEU A 83 62.85 -9.98 -8.59
C LEU A 83 62.07 -11.28 -8.39
N THR A 84 61.52 -11.41 -7.18
CA THR A 84 60.48 -12.38 -6.88
C THR A 84 59.12 -11.85 -7.34
N GLU A 85 58.16 -12.75 -7.55
CA GLU A 85 56.78 -12.35 -7.91
C GLU A 85 56.13 -11.48 -6.82
N ALA A 86 56.48 -11.68 -5.55
CA ALA A 86 56.03 -10.86 -4.43
C ALA A 86 56.57 -9.42 -4.52
N GLU A 87 57.87 -9.25 -4.73
CA GLU A 87 58.50 -7.93 -4.92
C GLU A 87 57.87 -7.19 -6.11
N PHE A 88 57.56 -7.89 -7.20
CA PHE A 88 56.86 -7.28 -8.34
C PHE A 88 55.44 -6.82 -7.99
N LYS A 89 54.66 -7.64 -7.28
CA LYS A 89 53.28 -7.30 -6.86
C LYS A 89 53.24 -6.12 -5.91
N GLU A 90 54.29 -5.91 -5.12
CA GLU A 90 54.43 -4.71 -4.27
C GLU A 90 54.70 -3.45 -5.10
N ILE A 91 55.57 -3.57 -6.12
CA ILE A 91 56.03 -2.44 -6.93
C ILE A 91 54.97 -1.99 -7.95
N VAL A 92 54.37 -2.94 -8.66
CA VAL A 92 53.43 -2.66 -9.75
C VAL A 92 52.01 -2.89 -9.26
N GLN A 93 51.30 -1.79 -9.01
CA GLN A 93 49.93 -1.79 -8.48
C GLN A 93 48.93 -1.17 -9.46
N GLY A 94 47.64 -1.35 -9.18
CA GLY A 94 46.56 -0.71 -9.93
C GLY A 94 46.54 -1.03 -11.42
N VAL A 95 46.29 -0.02 -12.25
CA VAL A 95 46.11 -0.17 -13.70
C VAL A 95 47.37 -0.68 -14.40
N ASP A 96 48.56 -0.31 -13.92
CA ASP A 96 49.83 -0.79 -14.50
C ASP A 96 50.02 -2.28 -14.29
N ARG A 97 49.50 -2.83 -13.18
CA ARG A 97 49.47 -4.28 -12.96
C ARG A 97 48.52 -4.98 -13.93
N LEU A 98 47.34 -4.39 -14.17
CA LEU A 98 46.38 -4.93 -15.13
C LEU A 98 46.93 -4.88 -16.56
N ARG A 99 47.69 -3.85 -16.91
CA ARG A 99 48.40 -3.75 -18.21
C ARG A 99 49.53 -4.76 -18.33
N ALA A 100 50.33 -4.92 -17.29
CA ALA A 100 51.39 -5.92 -17.24
C ALA A 100 50.84 -7.36 -17.36
N LEU A 101 49.63 -7.62 -16.86
CA LEU A 101 48.94 -8.91 -16.98
C LEU A 101 48.12 -9.06 -18.28
N GLY A 102 48.11 -8.05 -19.15
CA GLY A 102 47.38 -8.07 -20.42
C GLY A 102 45.86 -7.90 -20.32
N ILE A 103 45.33 -7.60 -19.13
CA ILE A 103 43.89 -7.32 -18.90
C ILE A 103 43.52 -5.96 -19.52
N VAL A 104 44.43 -4.99 -19.47
CA VAL A 104 44.29 -3.69 -20.13
C VAL A 104 45.36 -3.58 -21.21
N ARG A 105 44.95 -3.32 -22.44
CA ARG A 105 45.86 -3.15 -23.58
C ARG A 105 46.50 -1.77 -23.56
N SER A 106 47.56 -1.58 -24.35
CA SER A 106 48.34 -0.33 -24.41
C SER A 106 47.53 0.87 -24.92
N ASP A 107 46.46 0.65 -25.67
CA ASP A 107 45.51 1.66 -26.15
C ASP A 107 44.42 2.01 -25.12
N GLY A 108 44.46 1.39 -23.93
CA GLY A 108 43.45 1.56 -22.88
C GLY A 108 42.22 0.67 -23.08
N SER A 109 42.14 -0.12 -24.16
CA SER A 109 41.07 -1.09 -24.34
C SER A 109 41.21 -2.23 -23.33
N VAL A 110 40.07 -2.78 -22.91
CA VAL A 110 40.01 -3.82 -21.89
C VAL A 110 39.75 -5.16 -22.56
N ASP A 111 40.42 -6.21 -22.11
CA ASP A 111 40.09 -7.58 -22.52
C ASP A 111 38.85 -8.07 -21.77
N TYR A 112 37.69 -7.81 -22.35
CA TYR A 112 36.40 -8.23 -21.78
C TYR A 112 36.27 -9.74 -21.65
N SER A 113 36.97 -10.54 -22.46
CA SER A 113 36.91 -12.01 -22.34
C SER A 113 37.52 -12.46 -21.02
N LEU A 114 38.70 -11.94 -20.67
CA LEU A 114 39.37 -12.23 -19.40
C LEU A 114 38.55 -11.72 -18.20
N ILE A 115 37.93 -10.55 -18.31
CA ILE A 115 37.06 -10.03 -17.24
C ILE A 115 35.83 -10.91 -17.06
N LEU A 116 35.17 -11.33 -18.14
CA LEU A 116 34.00 -12.19 -18.07
C LEU A 116 34.36 -13.56 -17.47
N GLN A 117 35.54 -14.10 -17.78
CA GLN A 117 36.05 -15.33 -17.14
C GLN A 117 36.28 -15.12 -15.64
N ALA A 118 36.88 -13.99 -15.23
CA ALA A 118 37.09 -13.66 -13.82
C ALA A 118 35.76 -13.48 -13.07
N ILE A 119 34.75 -12.85 -13.69
CA ILE A 119 33.40 -12.74 -13.13
C ILE A 119 32.72 -14.11 -13.05
N ALA A 120 32.89 -14.97 -14.06
CA ALA A 120 32.33 -16.33 -14.05
C ALA A 120 32.91 -17.19 -12.91
N LEU A 121 34.18 -16.98 -12.54
CA LEU A 121 34.78 -17.61 -11.37
C LEU A 121 34.07 -17.21 -10.06
N ALA A 122 33.54 -15.99 -9.97
CA ALA A 122 32.77 -15.54 -8.81
C ALA A 122 31.49 -16.37 -8.59
N HIS A 123 31.00 -17.10 -9.59
CA HIS A 123 29.89 -18.03 -9.38
C HIS A 123 30.27 -19.24 -8.52
N ARG A 124 31.56 -19.63 -8.53
CA ARG A 124 32.08 -20.82 -7.84
C ARG A 124 32.86 -20.49 -6.57
N ASP A 125 33.23 -19.23 -6.37
CA ASP A 125 33.98 -18.73 -5.20
C ASP A 125 33.12 -17.74 -4.39
N GLU A 126 32.71 -18.13 -3.19
CA GLU A 126 31.84 -17.33 -2.33
C GLU A 126 32.48 -16.02 -1.84
N TYR A 127 33.81 -15.99 -1.68
CA TYR A 127 34.50 -14.76 -1.25
C TYR A 127 34.50 -13.72 -2.38
N LEU A 128 34.83 -14.15 -3.60
CA LEU A 128 34.82 -13.30 -4.78
C LEU A 128 33.40 -12.83 -5.11
N LYS A 129 32.41 -13.70 -4.96
CA LYS A 129 30.98 -13.35 -5.08
C LYS A 129 30.59 -12.25 -4.11
N HIS A 130 30.94 -12.40 -2.82
CA HIS A 130 30.61 -11.41 -1.81
C HIS A 130 31.31 -10.07 -2.07
N ALA A 131 32.60 -10.11 -2.44
CA ALA A 131 33.36 -8.91 -2.79
C ALA A 131 32.74 -8.17 -4.00
N LEU A 132 32.36 -8.92 -5.05
CA LEU A 132 31.71 -8.36 -6.24
C LEU A 132 30.35 -7.72 -5.88
N LEU A 133 29.50 -8.42 -5.13
CA LEU A 133 28.20 -7.90 -4.71
C LEU A 133 28.34 -6.64 -3.86
N LYS A 134 29.25 -6.64 -2.88
CA LYS A 134 29.52 -5.48 -2.03
C LYS A 134 29.97 -4.28 -2.86
N PHE A 135 30.94 -4.48 -3.75
CA PHE A 135 31.43 -3.45 -4.65
C PHE A 135 30.32 -2.87 -5.53
N VAL A 136 29.46 -3.74 -6.10
CA VAL A 136 28.36 -3.34 -6.97
C VAL A 136 27.30 -2.53 -6.19
N VAL A 137 26.97 -2.93 -4.98
CA VAL A 137 26.03 -2.20 -4.11
C VAL A 137 26.58 -0.85 -3.66
N GLU A 138 27.85 -0.77 -3.28
CA GLU A 138 28.47 0.46 -2.78
C GLU A 138 28.64 1.52 -3.89
N ASN A 139 28.92 1.10 -5.12
CA ASN A 139 29.30 2.02 -6.19
C ASN A 139 28.20 2.23 -7.26
N PHE A 140 27.27 1.29 -7.42
CA PHE A 140 26.26 1.31 -8.50
C PHE A 140 24.82 1.15 -7.98
N ARG A 141 24.56 1.60 -6.75
CA ARG A 141 23.25 1.45 -6.09
C ARG A 141 22.07 1.94 -6.93
N GLU A 142 22.20 3.12 -7.55
CA GLU A 142 21.11 3.72 -8.33
C GLU A 142 20.90 3.03 -9.68
N ASP A 143 21.97 2.56 -10.32
CA ASP A 143 21.88 1.80 -11.56
C ASP A 143 21.30 0.39 -11.31
N LEU A 144 21.68 -0.24 -10.20
CA LEU A 144 21.03 -1.46 -9.69
C LEU A 144 19.52 -1.25 -9.49
N LYS A 145 19.12 -0.16 -8.81
CA LYS A 145 17.69 0.17 -8.63
C LYS A 145 16.96 0.32 -9.97
N LYS A 146 17.55 0.99 -10.96
CA LYS A 146 16.98 1.14 -12.30
C LYS A 146 16.87 -0.20 -13.03
N MET A 147 17.93 -1.00 -13.04
CA MET A 147 17.97 -2.32 -13.68
C MET A 147 16.99 -3.31 -13.06
N LEU A 148 16.81 -3.25 -11.74
CA LEU A 148 15.86 -4.06 -10.99
C LEU A 148 14.41 -3.53 -11.06
N GLY A 149 14.15 -2.47 -11.83
CA GLY A 149 12.80 -1.91 -12.01
C GLY A 149 12.25 -1.18 -10.78
N VAL A 150 13.12 -0.73 -9.88
CA VAL A 150 12.80 0.02 -8.64
C VAL A 150 12.62 1.53 -8.92
N SER A 151 12.78 1.97 -10.17
CA SER A 151 12.53 3.37 -10.56
C SER A 151 11.04 3.61 -10.87
N TYR A 152 10.34 4.34 -9.99
CA TYR A 152 8.92 4.73 -10.19
C TYR A 152 8.74 6.08 -10.87
N ALA A 153 9.85 6.73 -11.27
CA ALA A 153 9.93 8.11 -11.75
C ALA A 153 9.20 8.38 -13.09
N HIS A 154 8.37 7.46 -13.58
CA HIS A 154 7.64 7.62 -14.84
C HIS A 154 6.14 7.32 -14.72
N VAL A 155 5.64 6.94 -13.53
CA VAL A 155 4.20 6.68 -13.34
C VAL A 155 3.48 7.99 -13.06
N LYS A 156 2.86 8.56 -14.10
CA LYS A 156 1.97 9.73 -13.97
C LYS A 156 0.59 9.34 -13.50
N PHE A 157 0.09 10.05 -12.51
CA PHE A 157 -1.22 9.85 -11.92
C PHE A 157 -2.27 10.51 -12.81
N THR A 158 -3.15 9.71 -13.39
CA THR A 158 -4.28 10.18 -14.20
C THR A 158 -5.57 9.54 -13.76
N TRP A 159 -6.62 10.35 -13.64
CA TRP A 159 -7.95 9.84 -13.33
C TRP A 159 -8.63 9.33 -14.60
N GLU A 160 -8.59 8.01 -14.80
CA GLU A 160 -9.18 7.34 -15.95
C GLU A 160 -10.39 6.48 -15.58
N LYS A 161 -11.23 6.14 -16.58
CA LYS A 161 -12.41 5.29 -16.40
C LYS A 161 -12.05 3.93 -15.78
N GLY A 162 -10.91 3.36 -16.15
CA GLY A 162 -10.41 2.10 -15.59
C GLY A 162 -10.18 2.17 -14.07
N PHE A 163 -9.82 3.33 -13.52
CA PHE A 163 -9.68 3.49 -12.07
C PHE A 163 -11.05 3.50 -11.36
N GLU A 164 -12.07 4.10 -11.98
CA GLU A 164 -13.43 4.08 -11.43
C GLU A 164 -14.02 2.68 -11.42
N GLU A 165 -13.89 1.95 -12.54
CA GLU A 165 -14.30 0.54 -12.65
C GLU A 165 -13.54 -0.34 -11.65
N PHE A 166 -12.26 -0.05 -11.42
CA PHE A 166 -11.48 -0.73 -10.39
C PHE A 166 -12.08 -0.50 -8.99
N LEU A 167 -12.40 0.73 -8.63
CA LEU A 167 -12.98 1.10 -7.34
C LEU A 167 -14.34 0.43 -7.10
N SER A 168 -15.21 0.38 -8.12
CA SER A 168 -16.59 -0.09 -8.00
C SER A 168 -16.74 -1.61 -8.08
N GLU A 169 -15.92 -2.27 -8.92
CA GLU A 169 -16.13 -3.66 -9.31
C GLU A 169 -14.96 -4.59 -9.05
N ARG A 170 -13.72 -4.18 -9.36
CA ARG A 170 -12.54 -5.08 -9.34
C ARG A 170 -11.84 -5.16 -7.99
N LYS A 171 -12.02 -4.15 -7.13
CA LYS A 171 -11.39 -4.12 -5.81
C LYS A 171 -11.85 -5.28 -4.93
N LYS A 172 -10.91 -6.06 -4.40
CA LYS A 172 -11.21 -7.27 -3.59
C LYS A 172 -12.01 -6.99 -2.31
N ARG A 173 -11.73 -5.88 -1.61
CA ARG A 173 -12.40 -5.52 -0.34
C ARG A 173 -12.83 -4.06 -0.36
N ARG A 174 -14.00 -3.76 0.23
CA ARG A 174 -14.56 -2.40 0.37
C ARG A 174 -14.63 -1.65 -0.98
N LYS A 175 -15.40 -2.23 -1.91
CA LYS A 175 -15.73 -1.60 -3.20
C LYS A 175 -16.45 -0.27 -2.95
N VAL A 176 -16.15 0.73 -3.76
CA VAL A 176 -16.75 2.07 -3.66
C VAL A 176 -17.79 2.16 -4.76
N ARG A 177 -19.04 1.82 -4.43
CA ARG A 177 -20.17 1.82 -5.37
C ARG A 177 -21.01 3.08 -5.31
N ASP A 178 -20.88 3.84 -4.23
CA ASP A 178 -21.65 5.07 -4.03
C ASP A 178 -21.18 6.18 -4.99
N PRO A 179 -22.05 6.67 -5.90
CA PRO A 179 -21.68 7.67 -6.89
C PRO A 179 -21.19 8.98 -6.28
N GLU A 180 -21.75 9.40 -5.13
CA GLU A 180 -21.28 10.60 -4.43
C GLU A 180 -19.84 10.44 -3.93
N THR A 181 -19.50 9.27 -3.39
CA THR A 181 -18.14 8.96 -2.93
C THR A 181 -17.15 8.90 -4.10
N ILE A 182 -17.54 8.30 -5.23
CA ILE A 182 -16.70 8.31 -6.46
C ILE A 182 -16.46 9.74 -6.93
N SER A 183 -17.50 10.57 -7.00
CA SER A 183 -17.38 11.98 -7.38
C SER A 183 -16.48 12.76 -6.41
N TYR A 184 -16.62 12.53 -5.10
CA TYR A 184 -15.74 13.13 -4.10
C TYR A 184 -14.27 12.72 -4.28
N TYR A 185 -14.01 11.43 -4.52
CA TYR A 185 -12.65 10.94 -4.77
C TYR A 185 -12.07 11.50 -6.06
N ARG A 186 -12.87 11.57 -7.13
CA ARG A 186 -12.47 12.17 -8.41
C ARG A 186 -12.03 13.62 -8.22
N ASN A 187 -12.84 14.42 -7.52
CA ASN A 187 -12.51 15.82 -7.26
C ASN A 187 -11.23 15.97 -6.43
N LEU A 188 -11.04 15.08 -5.44
CA LEU A 188 -9.85 15.10 -4.60
C LEU A 188 -8.60 14.71 -5.39
N PHE A 189 -8.68 13.67 -6.22
CA PHE A 189 -7.59 13.24 -7.08
C PHE A 189 -7.23 14.31 -8.10
N LYS A 190 -8.23 14.84 -8.83
CA LYS A 190 -8.03 15.88 -9.84
C LYS A 190 -7.34 17.12 -9.28
N LYS A 191 -7.67 17.48 -8.04
CA LYS A 191 -7.10 18.66 -7.38
C LYS A 191 -5.65 18.46 -6.92
N TYR A 192 -5.28 17.27 -6.45
CA TYR A 192 -4.04 17.08 -5.69
C TYR A 192 -3.06 16.06 -6.27
N LEU A 193 -3.50 15.17 -7.17
CA LEU A 193 -2.70 14.05 -7.68
C LEU A 193 -2.59 14.04 -9.22
N GLU A 194 -3.58 14.56 -9.94
CA GLU A 194 -3.59 14.54 -11.41
C GLU A 194 -2.33 15.17 -12.01
N GLY A 195 -1.73 14.47 -12.97
CA GLY A 195 -0.53 14.88 -13.68
C GLY A 195 0.77 14.73 -12.88
N ARG A 196 0.72 14.40 -11.59
CA ARG A 196 1.91 14.22 -10.75
C ARG A 196 2.54 12.85 -10.97
N GLU A 197 3.85 12.77 -10.88
CA GLU A 197 4.61 11.52 -10.96
C GLU A 197 4.75 10.87 -9.59
N LEU A 198 4.80 9.54 -9.57
CA LEU A 198 5.08 8.78 -8.36
C LEU A 198 6.52 9.02 -7.89
N SER A 199 6.68 9.87 -6.89
CA SER A 199 7.96 10.21 -6.27
C SER A 199 7.86 10.18 -4.74
N GLU A 200 9.02 10.18 -4.06
CA GLU A 200 9.08 10.32 -2.60
C GLU A 200 8.46 11.66 -2.14
N GLU A 201 8.68 12.75 -2.88
CA GLU A 201 8.07 14.06 -2.60
C GLU A 201 6.54 14.01 -2.64
N LEU A 202 5.96 13.29 -3.62
CA LEU A 202 4.51 13.11 -3.69
C LEU A 202 3.99 12.29 -2.50
N VAL A 203 4.73 11.26 -2.10
CA VAL A 203 4.39 10.42 -0.94
C VAL A 203 4.39 11.26 0.33
N ASP A 204 5.45 12.04 0.57
CA ASP A 204 5.55 12.93 1.73
C ASP A 204 4.47 14.01 1.76
N TYR A 205 4.17 14.60 0.60
CA TYR A 205 3.06 15.52 0.45
C TYR A 205 1.73 14.90 0.87
N VAL A 206 1.44 13.68 0.40
CA VAL A 206 0.19 12.97 0.71
C VAL A 206 0.11 12.59 2.19
N ILE A 207 1.22 12.16 2.79
CA ILE A 207 1.30 11.81 4.22
C ILE A 207 1.01 13.03 5.08
N ASN A 208 1.60 14.18 4.76
CA ASN A 208 1.47 15.37 5.60
C ASN A 208 0.21 16.20 5.31
N HIS A 209 -0.56 15.84 4.28
CA HIS A 209 -1.78 16.55 3.92
C HIS A 209 -2.86 16.51 5.02
N GLU A 210 -3.49 17.67 5.30
CA GLU A 210 -4.55 17.82 6.31
C GLU A 210 -5.76 16.91 6.05
N ASN A 211 -6.20 16.89 4.78
CA ASN A 211 -7.28 16.01 4.35
C ASN A 211 -6.83 14.54 4.27
N LYS A 212 -7.11 13.79 5.34
CA LYS A 212 -6.83 12.34 5.45
C LYS A 212 -7.49 11.48 4.37
N TRP A 213 -8.51 11.98 3.66
CA TRP A 213 -9.08 11.25 2.52
C TRP A 213 -8.12 11.19 1.33
N LEU A 214 -7.19 12.15 1.19
CA LEU A 214 -6.21 12.14 0.12
C LEU A 214 -5.33 10.90 0.20
N ARG A 215 -4.89 10.55 1.42
CA ARG A 215 -4.15 9.30 1.70
C ARG A 215 -4.91 8.06 1.25
N ASN A 216 -6.23 8.02 1.49
CA ASN A 216 -7.05 6.89 1.05
C ASN A 216 -7.19 6.82 -0.48
N VAL A 217 -7.40 7.96 -1.14
CA VAL A 217 -7.49 8.03 -2.61
C VAL A 217 -6.17 7.62 -3.25
N PHE A 218 -5.05 8.14 -2.74
CA PHE A 218 -3.69 7.75 -3.15
C PHE A 218 -3.48 6.23 -3.01
N ARG A 219 -3.77 5.66 -1.83
CA ARG A 219 -3.67 4.20 -1.60
C ARG A 219 -4.54 3.39 -2.55
N HIS A 220 -5.75 3.87 -2.88
CA HIS A 220 -6.59 3.20 -3.88
C HIS A 220 -5.96 3.24 -5.27
N TYR A 221 -5.34 4.35 -5.65
CA TYR A 221 -4.65 4.45 -6.93
C TYR A 221 -3.42 3.55 -6.97
N VAL A 222 -2.63 3.46 -5.89
CA VAL A 222 -1.51 2.52 -5.78
C VAL A 222 -1.99 1.06 -5.92
N GLN A 223 -3.13 0.71 -5.31
CA GLN A 223 -3.76 -0.61 -5.51
C GLN A 223 -4.15 -0.86 -6.97
N TYR A 224 -4.62 0.18 -7.66
CA TYR A 224 -4.95 0.12 -9.07
C TYR A 224 -3.72 -0.04 -9.96
N LEU A 225 -2.65 0.71 -9.69
CA LEU A 225 -1.36 0.57 -10.38
C LEU A 225 -0.80 -0.84 -10.21
N TYR A 226 -0.88 -1.41 -9.00
CA TYR A 226 -0.47 -2.78 -8.73
C TYR A 226 -1.33 -3.80 -9.50
N TYR A 227 -2.65 -3.57 -9.55
CA TYR A 227 -3.56 -4.39 -10.37
C TYR A 227 -3.21 -4.36 -11.86
N LYS A 228 -2.84 -3.18 -12.39
CA LYS A 228 -2.35 -3.01 -13.76
C LYS A 228 -0.93 -3.53 -14.00
N ARG A 229 -0.24 -4.03 -12.96
CA ARG A 229 1.20 -4.39 -13.01
C ARG A 229 2.12 -3.21 -13.38
N ALA A 230 1.69 -1.98 -13.12
CA ALA A 230 2.47 -0.76 -13.35
C ALA A 230 3.47 -0.47 -12.21
N VAL A 231 3.34 -1.16 -11.07
CA VAL A 231 4.28 -1.11 -9.96
C VAL A 231 4.57 -2.54 -9.49
N SER A 232 5.81 -2.81 -9.04
CA SER A 232 6.21 -4.11 -8.49
C SER A 232 5.55 -4.40 -7.12
N PRO A 233 5.59 -5.65 -6.64
CA PRO A 233 5.12 -6.01 -5.30
C PRO A 233 5.85 -5.26 -4.17
N GLU A 234 7.14 -4.97 -4.33
CA GLU A 234 7.98 -4.29 -3.33
C GLU A 234 7.55 -2.83 -3.17
N VAL A 235 7.34 -2.10 -4.28
CA VAL A 235 6.78 -0.74 -4.27
C VAL A 235 5.44 -0.71 -3.56
N TYR A 236 4.60 -1.67 -3.94
CA TYR A 236 3.25 -1.75 -3.44
C TYR A 236 3.28 -1.96 -1.93
N GLY A 237 4.12 -2.89 -1.45
CA GLY A 237 4.36 -3.10 -0.02
C GLY A 237 4.80 -1.82 0.68
N TRP A 238 5.88 -1.20 0.19
CA TRP A 238 6.44 0.02 0.77
C TRP A 238 5.42 1.18 0.82
N LEU A 239 4.76 1.51 -0.29
CA LEU A 239 3.75 2.58 -0.33
C LEU A 239 2.57 2.30 0.60
N MET A 240 2.18 1.02 0.71
CA MET A 240 1.06 0.61 1.56
C MET A 240 1.43 0.60 3.05
N GLU A 241 2.72 0.52 3.38
CA GLU A 241 3.24 0.65 4.74
C GLU A 241 3.42 2.12 5.12
N VAL A 242 4.13 2.88 4.29
CA VAL A 242 4.54 4.27 4.55
C VAL A 242 3.37 5.25 4.52
N VAL A 243 2.39 5.08 3.64
CA VAL A 243 1.19 5.94 3.61
C VAL A 243 0.13 5.32 4.50
N PRO A 244 -0.03 5.70 5.78
CA PRO A 244 -0.95 5.01 6.67
C PRO A 244 -2.38 5.12 6.15
N SER A 245 -3.14 4.02 6.27
CA SER A 245 -4.58 4.09 6.12
C SER A 245 -5.18 5.05 7.14
N ARG A 246 -6.35 5.62 6.86
CA ARG A 246 -7.04 6.48 7.83
C ARG A 246 -7.22 5.73 9.16
N SER A 247 -6.43 6.09 10.17
CA SER A 247 -6.58 5.58 11.53
C SER A 247 -7.85 6.17 12.15
N TYR A 248 -8.81 5.33 12.49
CA TYR A 248 -9.87 5.72 13.40
C TYR A 248 -9.27 5.62 14.81
N LYS A 249 -8.86 6.75 15.39
CA LYS A 249 -8.70 6.77 16.85
C LYS A 249 -10.07 6.41 17.41
N ILE A 250 -10.14 5.34 18.22
CA ILE A 250 -11.35 5.00 18.97
C ILE A 250 -11.48 6.09 20.02
N ASP A 251 -12.10 7.19 19.61
CA ASP A 251 -12.45 8.28 20.52
C ASP A 251 -13.69 7.80 21.27
N VAL A 252 -13.48 7.19 22.44
CA VAL A 252 -14.55 6.72 23.34
C VAL A 252 -15.19 7.96 23.97
N ARG A 253 -15.90 8.75 23.17
CA ARG A 253 -16.71 9.85 23.69
C ARG A 253 -17.99 9.25 24.26
N PRO A 254 -18.25 9.35 25.57
CA PRO A 254 -19.60 9.17 26.07
C PRO A 254 -20.44 10.25 25.39
N TYR A 255 -21.36 9.84 24.52
CA TYR A 255 -22.34 10.74 23.96
C TYR A 255 -23.58 10.67 24.86
N PRO A 256 -23.75 11.61 25.82
CA PRO A 256 -25.01 11.72 26.52
C PRO A 256 -26.08 12.00 25.45
N ILE A 257 -27.01 11.07 25.30
CA ILE A 257 -28.19 11.31 24.49
C ILE A 257 -29.15 12.01 25.43
N ASN A 258 -29.26 13.32 25.29
CA ASN A 258 -30.22 14.08 26.06
C ASN A 258 -31.63 13.71 25.55
N ALA A 259 -32.45 13.14 26.44
CA ALA A 259 -33.82 12.74 26.13
C ALA A 259 -34.67 13.96 25.74
N GLU A 260 -34.37 15.12 26.32
CA GLU A 260 -35.03 16.39 26.03
C GLU A 260 -34.80 16.84 24.58
N ASP A 261 -33.54 16.83 24.12
CA ASP A 261 -33.19 17.15 22.73
C ASP A 261 -33.88 16.21 21.73
N LEU A 262 -34.03 14.93 22.10
CA LEU A 262 -34.74 13.93 21.30
C LEU A 262 -36.23 14.27 21.20
N ALA A 263 -36.89 14.55 22.32
CA ALA A 263 -38.30 14.94 22.34
C ALA A 263 -38.54 16.26 21.62
N LYS A 264 -37.70 17.28 21.85
CA LYS A 264 -37.74 18.57 21.15
C LYS A 264 -37.63 18.37 19.64
N THR A 265 -36.65 17.58 19.19
CA THR A 265 -36.46 17.30 17.76
C THR A 265 -37.67 16.59 17.15
N MET A 266 -38.15 15.52 17.79
CA MET A 266 -39.31 14.77 17.30
C MET A 266 -40.59 15.60 17.32
N GLY A 267 -40.79 16.43 18.35
CA GLY A 267 -41.92 17.35 18.45
C GLY A 267 -41.89 18.41 17.36
N PHE A 268 -40.74 19.08 17.17
CA PHE A 268 -40.57 20.09 16.13
C PHE A 268 -40.82 19.51 14.73
N LEU A 269 -40.22 18.37 14.40
CA LEU A 269 -40.39 17.75 13.09
C LEU A 269 -41.83 17.30 12.85
N ARG A 270 -42.51 16.76 13.87
CA ARG A 270 -43.91 16.32 13.76
C ARG A 270 -44.84 17.47 13.39
N THR A 271 -44.61 18.66 13.96
CA THR A 271 -45.45 19.84 13.71
C THR A 271 -45.07 20.56 12.42
N ASN A 272 -43.77 20.68 12.12
CA ASN A 272 -43.29 21.58 11.06
C ASN A 272 -42.90 20.85 9.76
N HIS A 273 -42.58 19.55 9.79
CA HIS A 273 -42.11 18.83 8.62
C HIS A 273 -42.35 17.32 8.72
N GLU A 274 -43.60 16.89 8.54
CA GLU A 274 -44.05 15.48 8.72
C GLU A 274 -43.21 14.46 7.92
N LYS A 275 -42.74 14.82 6.72
CA LYS A 275 -41.86 13.96 5.92
C LYS A 275 -40.49 13.70 6.57
N TYR A 276 -39.92 14.70 7.26
CA TYR A 276 -38.65 14.54 7.99
C TYR A 276 -38.87 13.88 9.35
N TYR A 277 -40.04 14.12 9.94
CA TYR A 277 -40.51 13.35 11.08
C TYR A 277 -40.56 11.86 10.77
N LEU A 278 -41.11 11.44 9.62
CA LEU A 278 -41.08 10.05 9.16
C LEU A 278 -39.65 9.50 9.09
N VAL A 279 -38.71 10.23 8.45
CA VAL A 279 -37.30 9.82 8.38
C VAL A 279 -36.72 9.59 9.77
N TYR A 280 -36.91 10.54 10.69
CA TYR A 280 -36.40 10.44 12.05
C TYR A 280 -37.07 9.33 12.85
N LYS A 281 -38.37 9.12 12.65
CA LYS A 281 -39.17 8.08 13.28
C LYS A 281 -38.70 6.69 12.85
N LEU A 282 -38.46 6.46 11.56
CA LEU A 282 -37.87 5.22 11.05
C LEU A 282 -36.47 4.97 11.62
N MET A 283 -35.64 6.02 11.75
CA MET A 283 -34.32 5.89 12.37
C MET A 283 -34.37 5.57 13.86
N LEU A 284 -35.39 6.06 14.56
CA LEU A 284 -35.58 5.80 15.99
C LEU A 284 -36.20 4.42 16.22
N GLU A 285 -37.31 4.10 15.57
CA GLU A 285 -38.02 2.84 15.74
C GLU A 285 -37.23 1.65 15.16
N GLY A 286 -36.64 1.81 13.98
CA GLY A 286 -35.90 0.73 13.32
C GLY A 286 -34.39 0.78 13.53
N GLY A 287 -33.87 1.81 14.21
CA GLY A 287 -32.42 1.99 14.36
C GLY A 287 -31.68 2.19 13.04
N LEU A 288 -32.35 2.72 12.02
CA LEU A 288 -31.81 2.84 10.66
C LEU A 288 -30.71 3.89 10.56
N ARG A 289 -29.81 3.69 9.58
CA ARG A 289 -28.96 4.77 9.08
C ARG A 289 -29.82 5.70 8.25
N LEU A 290 -29.45 6.99 8.20
CA LEU A 290 -30.17 7.99 7.41
C LEU A 290 -30.35 7.52 5.95
N SER A 291 -29.28 7.05 5.30
CA SER A 291 -29.35 6.53 3.94
C SER A 291 -30.39 5.42 3.79
N HIS A 292 -30.47 4.49 4.73
CA HIS A 292 -31.41 3.36 4.65
C HIS A 292 -32.86 3.80 4.88
N ALA A 293 -33.10 4.77 5.77
CA ALA A 293 -34.43 5.36 5.95
C ALA A 293 -34.90 6.07 4.67
N LEU A 294 -34.02 6.82 4.01
CA LEU A 294 -34.32 7.49 2.73
C LEU A 294 -34.58 6.46 1.62
N THR A 295 -33.73 5.43 1.50
CA THR A 295 -33.92 4.34 0.53
C THR A 295 -35.24 3.60 0.76
N LEU A 296 -35.61 3.33 2.02
CA LEU A 296 -36.89 2.69 2.33
C LEU A 296 -38.06 3.53 1.80
N ILE A 297 -38.09 4.84 2.09
CA ILE A 297 -39.19 5.72 1.66
C ILE A 297 -39.28 5.77 0.14
N GLU A 298 -38.14 5.88 -0.55
CA GLU A 298 -38.09 5.96 -2.01
C GLU A 298 -38.52 4.65 -2.69
N THR A 299 -38.14 3.50 -2.13
CA THR A 299 -38.31 2.18 -2.77
C THR A 299 -39.40 1.32 -2.13
N PHE A 300 -40.26 1.91 -1.28
CA PHE A 300 -41.25 1.15 -0.52
C PHE A 300 -42.26 0.44 -1.44
N ASN A 301 -42.19 -0.89 -1.42
CA ASN A 301 -43.08 -1.78 -2.17
C ASN A 301 -43.54 -2.94 -1.26
N PRO A 302 -44.66 -2.79 -0.53
CA PRO A 302 -45.07 -3.76 0.48
C PRO A 302 -45.63 -5.07 -0.08
N GLY A 303 -46.12 -5.08 -1.33
CA GLY A 303 -46.76 -6.24 -1.96
C GLY A 303 -45.80 -7.27 -2.57
N GLU A 304 -44.50 -6.97 -2.60
CA GLU A 304 -43.51 -7.85 -3.21
C GLU A 304 -43.22 -9.08 -2.33
N VAL A 305 -43.13 -10.26 -2.93
CA VAL A 305 -42.59 -11.46 -2.28
C VAL A 305 -41.11 -11.54 -2.59
N ILE A 306 -40.30 -11.83 -1.58
CA ILE A 306 -38.84 -11.89 -1.70
C ILE A 306 -38.32 -13.20 -1.11
N GLU A 307 -37.26 -13.71 -1.71
CA GLU A 307 -36.42 -14.75 -1.12
C GLU A 307 -35.26 -14.07 -0.37
N VAL A 308 -35.08 -14.41 0.90
CA VAL A 308 -33.96 -13.90 1.72
C VAL A 308 -32.67 -14.62 1.29
N PRO A 309 -31.72 -13.91 0.67
CA PRO A 309 -30.59 -14.56 0.03
C PRO A 309 -29.62 -15.17 1.04
N GLY A 310 -29.22 -16.42 0.81
CA GLY A 310 -28.32 -17.17 1.71
C GLY A 310 -29.04 -17.93 2.83
N VAL A 311 -30.36 -17.75 2.95
CA VAL A 311 -31.21 -18.49 3.91
C VAL A 311 -32.31 -19.28 3.19
N GLY A 312 -32.68 -18.89 1.96
CA GLY A 312 -33.72 -19.60 1.18
C GLY A 312 -35.14 -19.37 1.69
N LEU A 313 -35.33 -18.36 2.54
CA LEU A 313 -36.62 -18.04 3.15
C LEU A 313 -37.46 -17.18 2.19
N GLU A 314 -38.57 -17.71 1.69
CA GLU A 314 -39.57 -16.93 0.96
C GLU A 314 -40.53 -16.22 1.93
N THR A 315 -40.67 -14.91 1.79
CA THR A 315 -41.52 -14.10 2.66
C THR A 315 -42.06 -12.89 1.93
N LYS A 316 -43.22 -12.39 2.36
CA LYS A 316 -43.66 -11.05 1.96
C LYS A 316 -42.61 -10.03 2.42
N ARG A 317 -42.33 -9.05 1.57
CA ARG A 317 -41.38 -7.98 1.88
C ARG A 317 -41.84 -7.17 3.08
N LEU A 318 -43.15 -6.92 3.21
CA LEU A 318 -43.77 -6.38 4.41
C LEU A 318 -44.47 -7.50 5.19
N VAL A 319 -44.11 -7.66 6.46
CA VAL A 319 -44.81 -8.54 7.41
C VAL A 319 -45.33 -7.66 8.55
N CYS A 320 -46.64 -7.66 8.77
CA CYS A 320 -47.27 -6.91 9.84
C CYS A 320 -47.83 -7.85 10.92
N LEU A 321 -47.36 -7.64 12.14
CA LEU A 321 -47.77 -8.36 13.34
C LEU A 321 -48.73 -7.44 14.10
N HIS A 322 -49.98 -7.41 13.62
CA HIS A 322 -51.01 -6.47 14.10
C HIS A 322 -51.31 -6.63 15.59
N ASP A 323 -51.34 -7.88 16.06
CA ASP A 323 -51.49 -8.26 17.47
C ASP A 323 -50.37 -7.69 18.35
N LYS A 324 -49.18 -7.49 17.78
CA LYS A 324 -48.01 -6.92 18.46
C LYS A 324 -47.80 -5.44 18.18
N GLY A 325 -48.61 -4.82 17.32
CA GLY A 325 -48.59 -3.38 17.04
C GLY A 325 -47.44 -2.88 16.14
N PHE A 326 -46.79 -3.76 15.37
CA PHE A 326 -45.67 -3.37 14.51
C PHE A 326 -45.62 -4.12 13.17
N CYS A 327 -44.78 -3.63 12.27
CA CYS A 327 -44.40 -4.33 11.05
C CYS A 327 -42.88 -4.40 10.92
N ARG A 328 -42.43 -5.35 10.10
CA ARG A 328 -41.06 -5.43 9.62
C ARG A 328 -41.04 -5.46 8.09
N TYR A 329 -40.06 -4.79 7.51
CA TYR A 329 -39.87 -4.71 6.06
C TYR A 329 -38.47 -5.18 5.67
N TYR A 330 -38.36 -6.05 4.68
CA TYR A 330 -37.07 -6.45 4.13
C TYR A 330 -36.57 -5.44 3.08
N LEU A 331 -35.55 -4.66 3.44
CA LEU A 331 -34.93 -3.63 2.59
C LEU A 331 -33.83 -4.19 1.68
N GLY A 332 -33.15 -5.28 2.07
CA GLY A 332 -32.21 -6.00 1.21
C GLY A 332 -30.96 -5.22 0.76
N VAL A 333 -30.50 -4.23 1.52
CA VAL A 333 -29.25 -3.51 1.23
C VAL A 333 -28.07 -4.39 1.62
N LYS A 334 -27.34 -4.91 0.63
CA LYS A 334 -26.22 -5.87 0.81
C LYS A 334 -24.82 -5.25 0.72
N ASP A 335 -24.66 -3.95 0.98
CA ASP A 335 -23.31 -3.37 1.01
C ASP A 335 -22.47 -4.08 2.09
N ILE A 336 -21.37 -4.74 1.68
CA ILE A 336 -20.46 -5.51 2.55
C ILE A 336 -20.05 -4.71 3.81
N ALA A 337 -20.01 -3.39 3.72
CA ALA A 337 -19.65 -2.54 4.86
C ALA A 337 -20.84 -2.08 5.73
N LYS A 338 -22.06 -1.98 5.18
CA LYS A 338 -23.23 -1.38 5.85
C LYS A 338 -24.54 -2.04 5.41
N PRO A 339 -24.73 -3.34 5.68
CA PRO A 339 -25.95 -4.02 5.30
C PRO A 339 -27.17 -3.47 6.05
N CYS A 340 -28.34 -3.67 5.46
CA CYS A 340 -29.66 -3.42 6.06
C CYS A 340 -30.66 -4.40 5.48
N GLU A 341 -31.07 -5.37 6.28
CA GLU A 341 -32.02 -6.39 5.86
C GLU A 341 -33.40 -6.05 6.37
N TRP A 342 -33.68 -6.32 7.65
CA TRP A 342 -34.99 -6.06 8.24
C TRP A 342 -35.08 -4.66 8.85
N VAL A 343 -36.22 -4.02 8.62
CA VAL A 343 -36.56 -2.70 9.14
C VAL A 343 -37.82 -2.80 9.97
N TYR A 344 -37.72 -2.57 11.27
CA TYR A 344 -38.85 -2.63 12.20
C TYR A 344 -39.44 -1.24 12.45
N PHE A 345 -40.76 -1.13 12.50
CA PHE A 345 -41.47 0.11 12.77
C PHE A 345 -42.92 -0.13 13.22
N SER A 346 -43.51 0.86 13.90
CA SER A 346 -44.88 0.78 14.41
C SER A 346 -45.93 0.86 13.29
N LEU A 347 -47.15 0.37 13.57
CA LEU A 347 -48.30 0.52 12.65
C LEU A 347 -48.60 2.00 12.33
N ASN A 348 -48.33 2.92 13.27
CA ASN A 348 -48.48 4.35 13.01
C ASN A 348 -47.44 4.84 11.98
N THR A 349 -46.20 4.36 12.06
CA THR A 349 -45.15 4.67 11.08
C THR A 349 -45.46 4.09 9.71
N LEU A 350 -46.10 2.91 9.63
CA LEU A 350 -46.57 2.35 8.37
C LEU A 350 -47.50 3.34 7.63
N ARG A 351 -48.48 3.93 8.33
CA ARG A 351 -49.41 4.91 7.71
C ARG A 351 -48.67 6.12 7.12
N LEU A 352 -47.67 6.63 7.84
CA LEU A 352 -46.83 7.73 7.34
C LEU A 352 -45.98 7.29 6.15
N LEU A 353 -45.43 6.08 6.20
CA LEU A 353 -44.61 5.53 5.12
C LEU A 353 -45.42 5.31 3.84
N GLU A 354 -46.64 4.80 3.95
CA GLU A 354 -47.59 4.68 2.84
C GLU A 354 -47.93 6.04 2.23
N LYS A 355 -48.18 7.05 3.06
CA LYS A 355 -48.46 8.43 2.62
C LYS A 355 -47.32 9.04 1.81
N TYR A 356 -46.07 8.75 2.17
CA TYR A 356 -44.89 9.37 1.56
C TYR A 356 -44.08 8.44 0.65
N ARG A 357 -44.60 7.23 0.35
CA ARG A 357 -43.92 6.24 -0.49
C ARG A 357 -43.51 6.85 -1.85
N GLY A 358 -42.33 6.48 -2.34
CA GLY A 358 -41.77 7.02 -3.60
C GLY A 358 -41.18 8.42 -3.49
N SER A 359 -41.26 9.09 -2.33
CA SER A 359 -40.65 10.41 -2.15
C SER A 359 -39.12 10.33 -2.19
N ARG A 360 -38.51 11.04 -3.14
CA ARG A 360 -37.06 11.30 -3.13
C ARG A 360 -36.73 12.40 -2.12
N ILE A 361 -35.89 12.08 -1.14
CA ILE A 361 -35.46 13.01 -0.10
C ILE A 361 -33.93 13.10 -0.13
N SER A 362 -33.40 14.29 -0.41
CA SER A 362 -31.96 14.51 -0.43
C SER A 362 -31.39 14.52 0.99
N ARG A 363 -30.38 13.68 1.22
CA ARG A 363 -29.61 13.63 2.46
C ARG A 363 -29.04 14.99 2.86
N ARG A 364 -28.46 15.72 1.90
CA ARG A 364 -27.81 17.02 2.14
C ARG A 364 -28.84 18.06 2.59
N VAL A 365 -30.05 18.01 2.03
CA VAL A 365 -31.13 18.92 2.38
C VAL A 365 -31.61 18.66 3.81
N VAL A 366 -31.79 17.38 4.19
CA VAL A 366 -32.14 17.01 5.57
C VAL A 366 -31.07 17.48 6.56
N GLU A 367 -29.79 17.20 6.28
CA GLU A 367 -28.68 17.61 7.16
C GLU A 367 -28.56 19.14 7.29
N LYS A 368 -28.79 19.89 6.20
CA LYS A 368 -28.82 21.36 6.21
C LYS A 368 -30.00 21.90 7.02
N PHE A 369 -31.20 21.35 6.80
CA PHE A 369 -32.41 21.76 7.50
C PHE A 369 -32.26 21.58 9.01
N VAL A 370 -31.86 20.39 9.45
CA VAL A 370 -31.71 20.05 10.87
C VAL A 370 -30.68 20.95 11.54
N ARG A 371 -29.54 21.20 10.87
CA ARG A 371 -28.50 22.11 11.38
C ARG A 371 -29.02 23.54 11.52
N GLY A 372 -29.74 24.05 10.52
CA GLY A 372 -30.30 25.40 10.52
C GLY A 372 -31.32 25.64 11.64
N HIS A 373 -31.96 24.58 12.13
CA HIS A 373 -32.97 24.66 13.21
C HIS A 373 -32.44 24.18 14.58
N GLY A 374 -31.13 23.95 14.72
CA GLY A 374 -30.54 23.50 15.99
C GLY A 374 -31.07 22.14 16.48
N LEU A 375 -31.50 21.26 15.56
CA LEU A 375 -32.07 19.96 15.87
C LEU A 375 -30.99 18.87 15.95
N LEU A 376 -31.31 17.72 16.58
CA LEU A 376 -30.38 16.61 16.67
C LEU A 376 -30.00 16.06 15.28
N ALA A 377 -28.71 15.91 15.02
CA ALA A 377 -28.23 15.30 13.78
C ALA A 377 -28.72 13.84 13.64
N PRO A 378 -29.06 13.38 12.42
CA PRO A 378 -29.67 12.06 12.20
C PRO A 378 -28.90 10.90 12.83
N LYS A 379 -27.55 10.95 12.81
CA LYS A 379 -26.69 9.92 13.42
C LYS A 379 -27.01 9.65 14.90
N TYR A 380 -27.56 10.61 15.63
CA TYR A 380 -27.90 10.47 17.04
C TYR A 380 -29.21 9.69 17.25
N MET A 381 -30.13 9.70 16.29
CA MET A 381 -31.37 8.90 16.36
C MET A 381 -31.06 7.40 16.44
N ARG A 382 -30.14 6.92 15.59
CA ARG A 382 -29.67 5.52 15.62
C ARG A 382 -28.95 5.16 16.92
N LYS A 383 -28.21 6.11 17.51
CA LYS A 383 -27.57 5.92 18.81
C LYS A 383 -28.61 5.87 19.94
N ALA A 384 -29.66 6.70 19.87
CA ALA A 384 -30.75 6.73 20.84
C ALA A 384 -31.52 5.42 20.83
N SER A 385 -31.90 4.99 19.63
CA SER A 385 -32.49 3.67 19.38
C SER A 385 -31.67 2.55 20.01
N TRP A 386 -30.34 2.54 19.81
CA TRP A 386 -29.47 1.52 20.40
C TRP A 386 -29.54 1.51 21.92
N ARG A 387 -29.42 2.68 22.58
CA ARG A 387 -29.44 2.77 24.05
C ARG A 387 -30.77 2.32 24.64
N LEU A 388 -31.87 2.61 23.97
CA LEU A 388 -33.20 2.22 24.42
C LEU A 388 -33.47 0.72 24.16
N MET A 389 -33.04 0.18 23.01
CA MET A 389 -33.17 -1.25 22.71
C MET A 389 -32.45 -2.11 23.76
N ILE A 390 -31.19 -1.82 24.07
CA ILE A 390 -30.40 -2.63 25.02
C ILE A 390 -30.92 -2.61 26.47
N GLN A 391 -31.91 -1.78 26.80
CA GLN A 391 -32.58 -1.79 28.10
C GLN A 391 -33.66 -2.87 28.20
N VAL A 392 -34.20 -3.33 27.06
CA VAL A 392 -35.39 -4.18 26.99
C VAL A 392 -35.20 -5.45 26.16
N MET A 393 -34.07 -5.58 25.47
CA MET A 393 -33.75 -6.76 24.67
C MET A 393 -32.25 -7.09 24.73
N PRO A 394 -31.88 -8.35 24.45
CA PRO A 394 -30.48 -8.76 24.34
C PRO A 394 -29.71 -7.98 23.27
N ARG A 395 -28.38 -7.88 23.42
CA ARG A 395 -27.54 -7.03 22.55
C ARG A 395 -27.49 -7.56 21.11
N GLU A 396 -27.50 -8.87 20.95
CA GLU A 396 -27.55 -9.61 19.70
C GLU A 396 -28.84 -9.31 18.92
N VAL A 397 -30.00 -9.32 19.60
CA VAL A 397 -31.29 -8.92 19.02
C VAL A 397 -31.25 -7.44 18.60
N ALA A 398 -30.74 -6.56 19.45
CA ALA A 398 -30.59 -5.14 19.11
C ALA A 398 -29.62 -4.92 17.92
N ARG A 399 -28.53 -5.70 17.83
CA ARG A 399 -27.61 -5.68 16.68
C ARG A 399 -28.30 -6.15 15.41
N PHE A 400 -29.09 -7.23 15.50
CA PHE A 400 -29.86 -7.76 14.37
C PHE A 400 -30.84 -6.72 13.84
N ILE A 401 -31.67 -6.12 14.70
CA ILE A 401 -32.63 -5.07 14.32
C ILE A 401 -31.92 -3.86 13.69
N GLN A 402 -30.77 -3.45 14.22
CA GLN A 402 -29.98 -2.36 13.62
C GLN A 402 -29.13 -2.77 12.41
N SER A 403 -29.19 -4.04 11.97
CA SER A 403 -28.34 -4.61 10.92
C SER A 403 -26.84 -4.37 11.16
N ARG A 404 -26.37 -4.72 12.36
CA ARG A 404 -24.96 -4.70 12.78
C ARG A 404 -24.35 -6.10 12.71
N PHE A 405 -24.54 -6.80 11.58
CA PHE A 405 -24.15 -8.21 11.43
C PHE A 405 -22.65 -8.46 11.63
N GLY A 406 -21.78 -7.52 11.27
CA GLY A 406 -20.33 -7.64 11.53
C GLY A 406 -19.93 -7.57 13.01
N GLU A 407 -20.85 -7.23 13.91
CA GLU A 407 -20.65 -7.25 15.37
C GLU A 407 -21.24 -8.52 16.03
N LEU A 408 -21.93 -9.37 15.28
CA LEU A 408 -22.47 -10.64 15.77
C LEU A 408 -21.38 -11.71 15.75
N LYS A 409 -21.32 -12.52 16.81
CA LYS A 409 -20.42 -13.68 16.86
C LYS A 409 -20.99 -14.84 16.01
N VAL A 410 -20.13 -15.77 15.59
CA VAL A 410 -20.54 -16.98 14.85
C VAL A 410 -21.59 -17.79 15.62
N SER A 411 -21.46 -17.89 16.94
CA SER A 411 -22.44 -18.55 17.82
C SER A 411 -23.77 -17.81 17.97
N GLU A 412 -23.81 -16.52 17.63
CA GLU A 412 -25.01 -15.66 17.69
C GLU A 412 -25.74 -15.61 16.33
N ALA A 413 -25.18 -16.20 15.26
CA ALA A 413 -25.63 -16.03 13.88
C ALA A 413 -26.66 -17.06 13.39
N ARG A 414 -27.61 -17.46 14.25
CA ARG A 414 -28.79 -18.24 13.81
C ARG A 414 -29.87 -17.27 13.33
N TYR A 415 -29.96 -17.12 12.01
CA TYR A 415 -30.76 -16.08 11.37
C TYR A 415 -32.25 -16.15 11.75
N GLU A 416 -32.84 -17.34 11.67
CA GLU A 416 -34.26 -17.56 11.97
C GLU A 416 -34.58 -17.33 13.44
N ASP A 417 -33.71 -17.80 14.34
CA ASP A 417 -33.85 -17.56 15.78
C ASP A 417 -33.81 -16.06 16.10
N LEU A 418 -32.83 -15.32 15.57
CA LEU A 418 -32.74 -13.87 15.78
C LEU A 418 -33.94 -13.12 15.21
N LEU A 419 -34.49 -13.58 14.08
CA LEU A 419 -35.68 -13.00 13.48
C LEU A 419 -36.92 -13.19 14.37
N GLY A 420 -37.11 -14.40 14.90
CA GLY A 420 -38.18 -14.71 15.86
C GLY A 420 -38.01 -14.02 17.21
N GLU A 421 -36.79 -13.95 17.73
CA GLU A 421 -36.46 -13.22 18.96
C GLU A 421 -36.69 -11.72 18.80
N ALA A 422 -36.31 -11.14 17.66
CA ALA A 422 -36.59 -9.74 17.36
C ALA A 422 -38.10 -9.47 17.39
N ASP A 423 -38.92 -10.33 16.78
CA ASP A 423 -40.38 -10.19 16.82
C ASP A 423 -40.97 -10.34 18.24
N LYS A 424 -40.30 -11.10 19.11
CA LYS A 424 -40.69 -11.29 20.51
C LYS A 424 -40.36 -10.07 21.36
N TYR A 425 -39.16 -9.50 21.21
CA TYR A 425 -38.70 -8.40 22.07
C TYR A 425 -39.10 -7.00 21.58
N TYR A 426 -39.35 -6.82 20.28
CA TYR A 426 -39.62 -5.50 19.71
C TYR A 426 -40.83 -4.75 20.31
N PRO A 427 -41.94 -5.40 20.70
CA PRO A 427 -43.07 -4.72 21.35
C PRO A 427 -42.68 -4.02 22.66
N ALA A 428 -41.80 -4.63 23.46
CA ALA A 428 -41.31 -4.01 24.70
C ALA A 428 -40.55 -2.71 24.42
N TYR A 429 -39.79 -2.68 23.32
CA TYR A 429 -39.10 -1.48 22.86
C TYR A 429 -40.05 -0.38 22.36
N LEU A 430 -41.09 -0.72 21.61
CA LEU A 430 -42.13 0.24 21.24
C LEU A 430 -42.85 0.81 22.46
N GLY A 431 -43.13 -0.04 23.46
CA GLY A 431 -43.69 0.37 24.74
C GLY A 431 -42.80 1.37 25.48
N LEU A 432 -41.49 1.10 25.54
CA LEU A 432 -40.51 2.01 26.13
C LEU A 432 -40.45 3.35 25.40
N LEU A 433 -40.44 3.35 24.06
CA LEU A 433 -40.47 4.58 23.26
C LEU A 433 -41.73 5.42 23.56
N SER A 434 -42.90 4.78 23.60
CA SER A 434 -44.17 5.44 23.87
C SER A 434 -44.20 6.09 25.27
N LYS A 435 -43.69 5.37 26.28
CA LYS A 435 -43.53 5.91 27.65
C LYS A 435 -42.57 7.10 27.67
N ALA A 436 -41.39 6.98 27.06
CA ALA A 436 -40.40 8.04 27.03
C ALA A 436 -40.96 9.34 26.42
N PHE A 437 -41.72 9.26 25.33
CA PHE A 437 -42.34 10.44 24.71
C PHE A 437 -43.53 11.00 25.50
N THR A 438 -44.25 10.16 26.25
CA THR A 438 -45.37 10.61 27.09
C THR A 438 -44.86 11.34 28.34
N THR A 439 -43.86 10.79 29.04
CA THR A 439 -43.25 11.41 30.22
C THR A 439 -42.61 12.76 29.88
N LEU A 440 -41.94 12.88 28.72
CA LEU A 440 -41.35 14.15 28.27
C LEU A 440 -42.40 15.20 27.86
N LYS A 441 -43.60 14.79 27.44
CA LYS A 441 -44.72 15.72 27.20
C LYS A 441 -45.28 16.27 28.50
N GLN A 442 -45.39 15.42 29.53
CA GLN A 442 -45.92 15.81 30.84
C GLN A 442 -44.98 16.79 31.56
N LEU A 443 -43.66 16.57 31.50
CA LEU A 443 -42.67 17.50 32.07
C LEU A 443 -42.71 18.89 31.41
N ASN A 444 -42.76 18.95 30.07
CA ASN A 444 -42.83 20.22 29.33
C ASN A 444 -44.17 20.99 29.52
N GLN A 445 -45.21 20.35 30.03
CA GLN A 445 -46.50 20.98 30.35
C GLN A 445 -46.56 21.52 31.79
N LEU A 446 -45.67 21.05 32.68
CA LEU A 446 -45.57 21.53 34.07
C LEU A 446 -44.60 22.72 34.21
N GLU A 447 -43.73 22.93 33.22
CA GLU A 447 -42.78 24.05 33.14
C GLU A 447 -43.31 25.26 32.33
N ARG A 448 -44.61 25.26 32.01
CA ARG A 448 -45.36 26.40 31.45
C ARG A 448 -46.50 26.73 32.38
#